data_AF-A0A930VD32-F1
#
_entry.id   AF-A0A930VD32-F1
#
_cell.length_a   1.000
_cell.length_b   1.000
_cell.length_c   1.000
_cell.angle_alpha   90.00
_cell.angle_beta   90.00
_cell.angle_gamma   90.00
#
_symmetry.space_group_name_H-M   'P 1'
#
loop_
_entity.id
_entity.type
_entity.pdbx_description
1 polymer ?
#
loop_
_entity_poly.entity_id
_entity_poly.type
_entity_poly.pdbx_seq_one_letter_code
_entity_poly.pdbx_strand_id
1 'polypeptide(L)' 'MFDSPSGDYAREQQYMAGYNAGRAVALQTGSAASGRRWLAEHRDADSAFTAGYEWALWDYEDANGLAHESRPRHAAG' A
#
# COMPACT_ATOMS: atom_id res chain seq x y z
N MET A 1 -4.22 -11.41 -30.21
CA MET A 1 -4.61 -12.08 -28.95
C MET A 1 -3.38 -12.79 -28.42
N PHE A 2 -2.87 -12.30 -27.28
CA PHE A 2 -2.05 -12.93 -26.23
C PHE A 2 -1.28 -11.78 -25.59
N ASP A 3 -1.99 -11.05 -24.73
CA ASP A 3 -1.34 -10.22 -23.73
C ASP A 3 -0.46 -11.18 -22.91
N SER A 4 0.83 -10.87 -22.80
CA SER A 4 1.78 -11.82 -22.25
C SER A 4 1.48 -12.01 -20.76
N PRO A 5 1.28 -13.25 -20.28
CA PRO A 5 0.96 -13.51 -18.87
C PRO A 5 2.05 -13.01 -17.90
N SER A 6 3.25 -12.71 -18.38
CA SER A 6 4.38 -12.17 -17.62
C SER A 6 4.13 -10.77 -17.02
N GLY A 7 3.26 -9.95 -17.63
CA GLY A 7 2.95 -8.61 -17.12
C GLY A 7 2.19 -8.64 -15.80
N ASP A 8 1.19 -9.52 -15.71
CA ASP A 8 0.38 -9.69 -14.50
C ASP A 8 1.19 -10.34 -13.37
N TYR A 9 2.08 -11.29 -13.68
CA TYR A 9 2.98 -11.87 -12.67
C TYR A 9 4.00 -10.86 -12.12
N ALA A 10 4.52 -9.95 -12.96
CA ALA A 10 5.41 -8.89 -12.49
C ALA A 10 4.64 -7.90 -11.60
N ARG A 11 3.41 -7.56 -11.98
CA ARG A 11 2.52 -6.69 -11.20
C ARG A 11 2.14 -7.30 -9.85
N GLU A 12 1.80 -8.58 -9.84
CA GLU A 12 1.48 -9.33 -8.62
C GLU A 12 2.68 -9.40 -7.66
N GLN A 13 3.88 -9.62 -8.19
CA GLN A 13 5.10 -9.60 -7.38
C GLN A 13 5.36 -8.22 -6.77
N GLN A 14 5.16 -7.13 -7.53
CA GLN A 14 5.28 -5.78 -7.00
C GLN A 14 4.22 -5.49 -5.93
N TYR A 15 2.99 -5.94 -6.17
CA TYR A 15 1.91 -5.84 -5.18
C TYR A 15 2.25 -6.56 -3.88
N MET A 16 2.69 -7.82 -3.96
CA MET A 16 3.08 -8.60 -2.78
C MET A 16 4.32 -8.01 -2.08
N ALA A 17 5.27 -7.44 -2.82
CA ALA A 17 6.41 -6.73 -2.25
C ALA A 17 5.95 -5.49 -1.46
N GLY A 18 5.04 -4.71 -2.03
CA GLY A 18 4.42 -3.55 -1.38
C GLY A 18 3.68 -3.93 -0.11
N TYR A 19 2.85 -4.98 -0.18
CA TYR A 19 2.12 -5.50 0.97
C TYR A 19 3.04 -5.90 2.11
N ASN A 20 4.08 -6.69 1.81
CA ASN A 20 5.03 -7.11 2.83
C ASN A 20 5.79 -5.92 3.45
N ALA A 21 6.16 -4.93 2.64
CA ALA A 21 6.82 -3.71 3.13
C ALA A 21 5.89 -2.88 4.04
N GLY A 22 4.65 -2.64 3.63
CA GLY A 22 3.67 -1.89 4.41
C GLY A 22 3.37 -2.56 5.75
N ARG A 23 3.20 -3.89 5.72
CA ARG A 23 2.99 -4.69 6.94
C ARG A 23 4.20 -4.61 7.87
N ALA A 24 5.41 -4.73 7.35
CA ALA A 24 6.63 -4.63 8.16
C ALA A 24 6.75 -3.27 8.85
N VAL A 25 6.50 -2.17 8.14
CA VAL A 25 6.55 -0.81 8.71
C VAL A 25 5.46 -0.62 9.78
N ALA A 26 4.22 -1.04 9.51
CA ALA A 26 3.13 -0.92 10.47
C ALA A 26 3.42 -1.71 11.76
N LEU A 27 3.95 -2.93 11.65
CA LEU A 27 4.32 -3.75 12.80
C LEU A 27 5.54 -3.20 13.55
N GLN A 28 6.57 -2.72 12.84
CA GLN A 28 7.78 -2.18 13.46
C GLN A 28 7.51 -0.88 14.22
N THR A 29 6.63 -0.04 13.69
CA THR A 29 6.31 1.27 14.28
C THR A 29 5.08 1.24 15.19
N GLY A 30 4.26 0.19 15.12
CA GLY A 30 2.96 0.13 15.76
C GLY A 30 2.00 1.21 15.26
N SER A 31 2.14 1.66 14.00
CA SER A 31 1.39 2.81 13.49
C SER A 31 1.19 2.79 11.97
N ALA A 32 -0.07 2.74 11.53
CA ALA A 32 -0.42 2.96 10.12
C ALA A 32 -0.06 4.37 9.63
N ALA A 33 -0.13 5.38 10.51
CA ALA A 33 0.22 6.76 10.18
C ALA A 33 1.71 6.91 9.82
N SER A 34 2.61 6.19 10.51
CA SER A 34 4.03 6.14 10.15
C SER A 34 4.24 5.51 8.77
N GLY A 35 3.50 4.45 8.44
CA GLY A 35 3.50 3.86 7.10
C GLY A 35 3.02 4.82 6.01
N ARG A 36 1.96 5.60 6.28
CA ARG A 36 1.49 6.63 5.34
C ARG A 36 2.50 7.75 5.11
N ARG A 37 3.26 8.15 6.14
CA ARG A 37 4.36 9.12 5.99
C ARG A 37 5.45 8.59 5.08
N TRP A 38 5.83 7.32 5.25
CA TRP A 38 6.80 6.68 4.38
C TRP A 38 6.35 6.69 2.91
N LEU A 39 5.09 6.38 2.62
CA LEU A 39 4.52 6.48 1.26
C LEU A 39 4.57 7.92 0.70
N ALA A 40 4.30 8.92 1.54
CA ALA A 40 4.34 10.33 1.13
C ALA A 40 5.75 10.80 0.77
N GLU A 41 6.79 10.18 1.33
CA GLU A 41 8.21 10.39 1.03
C GLU A 41 8.67 9.57 -0.19
N HIS A 42 8.04 8.42 -0.46
CA HIS A 42 8.40 7.49 -1.54
C HIS A 42 7.37 7.53 -2.69
N ARG A 43 7.08 8.72 -3.22
CA ARG A 43 6.06 8.93 -4.26
C ARG A 43 6.39 8.31 -5.61
N ASP A 44 7.67 8.01 -5.84
CA ASP A 44 8.18 7.43 -7.09
C ASP A 44 8.10 5.90 -7.11
N ALA A 45 7.49 5.28 -6.07
CA ALA A 45 7.28 3.84 -6.04
C ALA A 45 6.34 3.36 -7.15
N ASP A 46 6.55 2.12 -7.59
CA ASP A 46 5.70 1.49 -8.61
C ASP A 46 4.22 1.45 -8.16
N SER A 47 3.29 1.69 -9.08
CA SER A 47 1.86 1.77 -8.77
C SER A 47 1.29 0.48 -8.13
N ALA A 48 1.79 -0.70 -8.52
CA ALA A 48 1.37 -1.96 -7.92
C ALA A 48 1.98 -2.14 -6.53
N PHE A 49 3.23 -1.73 -6.34
CA PHE A 49 3.86 -1.68 -5.02
C PHE A 49 3.09 -0.75 -4.07
N THR A 50 2.76 0.47 -4.51
CA THR A 50 1.97 1.42 -3.71
C THR A 50 0.62 0.83 -3.33
N ALA A 51 -0.09 0.18 -4.26
CA ALA A 51 -1.38 -0.44 -3.98
C ALA A 51 -1.27 -1.55 -2.92
N GLY A 52 -0.26 -2.41 -3.02
CA GLY A 52 -0.01 -3.45 -2.01
C GLY A 52 0.32 -2.88 -0.64
N TYR A 53 1.14 -1.83 -0.61
CA TYR A 53 1.51 -1.14 0.64
C TYR A 53 0.30 -0.50 1.31
N GLU A 54 -0.52 0.25 0.55
CA GLU A 54 -1.76 0.85 1.06
C GLU A 54 -2.72 -0.22 1.61
N TRP A 55 -2.82 -1.38 0.94
CA TRP A 55 -3.61 -2.51 1.42
C TRP A 55 -3.11 -3.06 2.76
N ALA A 56 -1.80 -3.20 2.94
CA ALA A 56 -1.23 -3.67 4.21
C ALA A 56 -1.48 -2.72 5.39
N LEU A 57 -1.52 -1.40 5.14
CA LEU A 57 -1.89 -0.43 6.18
C LEU A 57 -3.37 -0.54 6.54
N TRP A 58 -4.23 -0.72 5.54
CA TRP A 58 -5.66 -0.92 5.76
C TRP A 58 -5.94 -2.19 6.58
N ASP A 59 -5.28 -3.31 6.23
CA ASP A 59 -5.39 -4.59 6.94
C ASP A 59 -4.90 -4.47 8.39
N TYR A 60 -3.80 -3.74 8.62
CA TYR A 60 -3.34 -3.43 9.96
C TYR A 60 -4.38 -2.61 10.75
N GLU A 61 -4.99 -1.60 10.15
CA GLU A 61 -6.02 -0.79 10.81
C GLU A 61 -7.25 -1.64 11.17
N ASP A 62 -7.73 -2.47 10.25
CA ASP A 62 -8.86 -3.38 10.47
C ASP A 62 -8.57 -4.35 11.63
N ALA A 63 -7.42 -5.01 11.59
CA ALA A 63 -7.00 -5.98 12.61
C ALA A 63 -6.84 -5.37 14.01
N ASN A 64 -6.61 -4.05 14.11
CA ASN A 64 -6.46 -3.34 15.38
C ASN A 64 -7.71 -2.52 15.75
N GLY A 65 -8.80 -2.60 14.98
CA GLY A 65 -10.01 -1.82 15.21
C GLY A 65 -9.81 -0.31 15.09
N LEU A 66 -8.82 0.12 14.31
CA LEU A 66 -8.50 1.52 14.06
C LEU A 66 -9.38 2.07 12.94
N ALA A 67 -9.68 3.37 13.01
CA ALA A 67 -10.36 4.04 11.92
C ALA A 67 -9.48 4.06 10.67
N HIS A 68 -10.03 3.61 9.55
CA HIS A 68 -9.35 3.73 8.26
C HIS A 68 -9.28 5.20 7.86
N GLU A 69 -8.08 5.73 7.64
CA GLU A 69 -7.97 7.03 6.99
C GLU A 69 -8.41 6.86 5.53
N SER A 70 -9.68 7.19 5.28
CA SER A 70 -10.17 7.43 3.94
C SER A 70 -9.38 8.61 3.39
N ARG A 71 -8.48 8.35 2.44
CA ARG A 71 -7.85 9.40 1.62
C ARG A 71 -8.95 10.41 1.27
N PRO A 72 -8.84 11.70 1.62
CA PRO A 72 -9.87 12.65 1.20
C PRO A 72 -9.92 12.60 -0.32
N ARG A 73 -11.04 12.09 -0.85
CA ARG A 73 -11.40 12.24 -2.26
C ARG A 73 -11.33 13.74 -2.51
N HIS A 74 -10.42 14.17 -3.39
CA HIS A 74 -10.23 15.55 -3.82
C HIS A 74 -11.55 16.35 -3.70
N ALA A 75 -11.64 17.17 -2.66
CA ALA A 75 -12.61 18.24 -2.61
C ALA A 75 -11.93 19.46 -3.24
N ALA A 76 -12.57 19.95 -4.30
CA ALA A 76 -12.43 21.27 -4.90
C ALA A 76 -11.19 21.57 -5.78
N GLY A 77 -11.50 22.19 -6.92
CA GLY A 77 -10.62 22.71 -7.96
C GLY A 77 -11.42 22.88 -9.24
#